data_AF-A0A3N5SUX9-F1
#
_entry.id   AF-A0A3N5SUX9-F1
#
_cell.length_a   1.000
_cell.length_b   1.000
_cell.length_c   1.000
_cell.angle_alpha   90.00
_cell.angle_beta   90.00
_cell.angle_gamma   90.00
#
_symmetry.space_group_name_H-M   'P 1'
#
loop_
_entity.id
_entity.type
_entity.pdbx_description
1 polymer ?
#
loop_
_entity_poly.entity_id
_entity_poly.type
_entity_poly.pdbx_seq_one_letter_code
_entity_poly.pdbx_strand_id
1 'polypeptide(L)' 'MLWVTLYDGRVIGTPLAWYPWLQTMTLAELMDYELSAAGVHWPHHDVDLSIEGMLKGINPAERLHSMAKPAETA' A
#
# COMPACT_ATOMS: atom_id res chain seq x y z
N MET A 1 -6.33 -8.95 6.09
CA MET A 1 -6.72 -8.52 4.73
C MET A 1 -6.91 -7.01 4.78
N LEU A 2 -6.59 -6.31 3.69
CA LEU A 2 -6.93 -4.91 3.49
C LEU A 2 -8.03 -4.82 2.42
N TRP A 3 -9.09 -4.08 2.72
CA TRP A 3 -10.22 -3.87 1.83
C TRP A 3 -10.33 -2.39 1.48
N VAL A 4 -10.45 -2.09 0.19
CA VAL A 4 -10.68 -0.74 -0.30
C VAL A 4 -11.97 -0.73 -1.10
N THR A 5 -12.92 0.10 -0.69
CA THR A 5 -14.18 0.31 -1.40
C THR A 5 -14.05 1.54 -2.30
N LEU A 6 -14.24 1.35 -3.60
CA LEU A 6 -14.27 2.43 -4.57
C LEU A 6 -15.64 3.12 -4.56
N TYR A 7 -15.68 4.36 -5.05
CA TYR A 7 -16.91 5.16 -5.12
C TYR A 7 -18.05 4.48 -5.90
N ASP A 8 -17.72 3.64 -6.89
CA ASP A 8 -18.70 2.88 -7.68
C ASP A 8 -19.17 1.58 -7.01
N GLY A 9 -18.78 1.33 -5.76
CA GLY A 9 -19.19 0.18 -4.97
C GLY A 9 -18.34 -1.08 -5.19
N ARG A 10 -17.35 -1.05 -6.09
CA ARG A 10 -16.39 -2.16 -6.22
C ARG A 10 -15.50 -2.24 -4.98
N VAL A 11 -15.15 -3.47 -4.58
CA VAL A 11 -14.25 -3.72 -3.46
C VAL A 11 -12.99 -4.42 -3.95
N ILE A 12 -11.84 -3.86 -3.60
CA ILE A 12 -10.53 -4.47 -3.84
C ILE A 12 -10.04 -5.09 -2.54
N GLY A 13 -9.73 -6.38 -2.56
CA GLY A 13 -9.14 -7.11 -1.44
C GLY A 13 -7.69 -7.47 -1.71
N THR A 14 -6.79 -7.13 -0.79
CA THR A 14 -5.38 -7.54 -0.86
C THR A 14 -4.90 -8.10 0.48
N PRO A 15 -3.91 -9.02 0.51
CA PRO A 15 -3.33 -9.50 1.75
C PRO A 15 -2.71 -8.37 2.57
N LEU A 16 -2.96 -8.31 3.89
CA LEU A 16 -2.32 -7.32 4.76
C LEU A 16 -0.79 -7.50 4.82
N ALA A 17 -0.31 -8.73 4.57
CA ALA A 17 1.11 -9.05 4.45
C ALA A 17 1.84 -8.28 3.33
N TRP A 18 1.12 -7.74 2.35
CA TRP A 18 1.70 -6.89 1.30
C TRP A 18 2.11 -5.50 1.79
N TYR A 19 1.59 -5.07 2.95
CA TYR A 19 1.81 -3.74 3.51
C TYR A 19 2.35 -3.87 4.95
N PRO A 20 3.59 -4.34 5.14
CA PRO A 20 4.15 -4.57 6.47
C PRO A 20 4.18 -3.30 7.33
N TRP A 21 4.33 -2.11 6.74
CA TRP A 21 4.25 -0.82 7.44
C TRP A 21 2.86 -0.54 8.03
N LEU A 22 1.77 -0.99 7.40
CA LEU A 22 0.43 -0.85 7.99
C LEU A 22 0.27 -1.70 9.26
N GLN A 23 1.01 -2.80 9.37
CA GLN A 23 0.97 -3.65 10.57
C GLN A 23 1.73 -3.04 11.76
N THR A 24 2.63 -2.09 11.51
CA THR A 24 3.40 -1.42 12.56
C THR A 24 2.72 -0.15 13.09
N MET A 25 1.70 0.36 12.40
CA MET A 25 0.96 1.56 12.78
C MET A 25 -0.07 1.25 13.88
N THR A 26 -0.24 2.19 14.80
CA THR A 26 -1.35 2.20 15.76
C THR A 26 -2.68 2.45 15.06
N LEU A 27 -3.80 2.14 15.74
CA LEU A 27 -5.13 2.44 15.20
C LEU A 27 -5.33 3.94 14.92
N ALA A 28 -4.80 4.81 15.79
CA ALA A 28 -4.92 6.25 15.61
C ALA A 28 -4.21 6.72 14.33
N GLU A 29 -3.00 6.21 14.08
CA GLU A 29 -2.24 6.51 12.86
C GLU A 29 -2.93 5.93 11.63
N LEU A 30 -3.47 4.70 11.71
CA LEU A 30 -4.22 4.11 10.60
C LEU A 30 -5.48 4.91 10.23
N MET A 31 -6.10 5.60 11.20
CA MET A 31 -7.28 6.44 10.98
C MET A 31 -6.94 7.85 10.46
N ASP A 32 -5.68 8.26 10.56
CA ASP A 32 -5.18 9.55 10.06
C ASP A 32 -4.69 9.41 8.61
N TYR A 33 -5.63 9.26 7.68
CA TYR A 33 -5.35 9.09 6.26
C TYR A 33 -6.04 10.14 5.39
N GLU A 34 -5.45 10.37 4.22
CA GLU A 34 -5.97 11.21 3.17
C GLU A 34 -6.34 10.37 1.94
N LEU A 35 -7.51 10.63 1.37
CA LEU A 35 -7.97 9.96 0.16
C LEU A 35 -7.72 10.82 -1.07
N SER A 36 -7.27 10.18 -2.14
CA SER A 36 -7.22 10.77 -3.48
C SER A 36 -7.80 9.79 -4.50
N ALA A 37 -8.01 10.27 -5.73
CA ALA A 37 -8.40 9.38 -6.83
C ALA A 37 -7.33 8.32 -7.15
N ALA A 38 -6.06 8.55 -6.76
CA ALA A 38 -4.95 7.65 -7.03
C ALA A 38 -4.72 6.61 -5.92
N GLY A 39 -5.19 6.86 -4.69
CA GLY A 39 -4.74 6.10 -3.54
C GLY A 39 -5.15 6.63 -2.17
N VAL A 40 -4.57 6.00 -1.16
CA VAL A 40 -4.64 6.38 0.25
C VAL A 40 -3.25 6.82 0.70
N HIS A 41 -3.14 7.97 1.35
CA HIS A 41 -1.90 8.51 1.88
C HIS A 41 -1.99 8.59 3.40
N TRP A 42 -0.96 8.15 4.11
CA TRP A 42 -0.79 8.33 5.56
C TRP A 42 0.31 9.37 5.81
N PRO A 43 -0.04 10.65 6.06
CA PRO A 43 0.93 11.74 6.11
C PRO A 43 1.95 11.61 7.24
N HIS A 44 1.55 11.03 8.37
CA HIS A 44 2.47 10.85 9.50
C HIS A 44 3.65 9.93 9.17
N HIS A 45 3.42 8.93 8.32
CA HIS A 45 4.40 7.90 7.98
C HIS A 45 5.00 8.09 6.58
N ASP A 46 4.53 9.07 5.81
CA ASP A 46 4.87 9.29 4.40
C ASP A 46 4.69 8.01 3.55
N VAL A 47 3.55 7.36 3.73
CA VAL A 47 3.21 6.09 3.09
C VAL A 47 2.02 6.26 2.16
N ASP A 48 2.18 5.74 0.94
CA ASP A 48 1.13 5.70 -0.07
C ASP A 48 0.69 4.28 -0.42
N LEU A 49 -0.61 4.14 -0.66
CA LEU A 49 -1.24 2.95 -1.19
C LEU A 49 -1.93 3.27 -2.53
N SER A 50 -1.39 2.72 -3.61
CA SER A 50 -1.86 2.97 -4.98
C SER A 50 -3.03 2.05 -5.38
N ILE A 51 -4.17 2.62 -5.78
CA ILE A 51 -5.29 1.85 -6.34
C ILE A 51 -4.89 1.13 -7.62
N GLU A 52 -4.14 1.79 -8.50
CA GLU A 52 -3.64 1.17 -9.73
C GLU A 52 -2.72 -0.02 -9.44
N GLY A 53 -1.83 0.13 -8.46
CA GLY A 53 -0.95 -0.95 -8.00
C GLY A 53 -1.74 -2.15 -7.49
N MET A 54 -2.78 -1.91 -6.68
CA MET A 54 -3.66 -2.98 -6.20
C MET A 54 -4.40 -3.69 -7.35
N LEU A 55 -4.95 -2.94 -8.31
CA LEU A 55 -5.66 -3.50 -9.47
C LEU A 55 -4.76 -4.36 -10.36
N LYS A 56 -3.47 -4.02 -10.45
CA LYS A 56 -2.46 -4.80 -11.17
C LYS A 56 -1.91 -5.99 -10.37
N GLY A 57 -2.30 -6.14 -9.10
CA GLY A 57 -1.77 -7.17 -8.21
C GLY A 57 -0.29 -6.96 -7.87
N ILE A 58 0.19 -5.72 -7.86
CA ILE A 58 1.57 -5.40 -7.48
C ILE A 58 1.68 -5.52 -5.96
N ASN A 59 2.52 -6.45 -5.50
CA ASN A 59 2.92 -6.55 -4.10
C ASN A 59 4.04 -5.53 -3.81
N PRO A 60 3.80 -4.45 -3.07
CA PRO A 60 4.82 -3.43 -2.86
C PRO A 60 5.94 -3.93 -1.92
N ALA A 61 5.70 -4.92 -1.05
CA ALA A 61 6.77 -5.55 -0.27
C ALA A 61 7.81 -6.28 -1.15
N GLU A 62 7.38 -6.89 -2.26
CA GLU A 62 8.29 -7.52 -3.22
C GLU A 62 9.06 -6.48 -4.05
N ARG A 63 8.45 -5.34 -4.38
CA ARG A 63 9.14 -4.25 -5.09
C ARG A 63 10.26 -3.63 -4.27
N LEU A 64 10.07 -3.40 -2.97
CA LEU A 64 11.15 -2.92 -2.09
C LEU A 64 12.33 -3.92 -2.08
N HIS A 65 12.05 -5.22 -2.05
CA HIS A 65 13.09 -6.25 -2.10
C HIS A 65 13.83 -6.29 -3.45
N SER A 66 13.13 -6.06 -4.55
CA SER A 66 13.72 -5.99 -5.89
C SER A 66 14.56 -4.72 -6.12
N MET A 67 14.21 -3.60 -5.49
CA MET A 67 14.94 -2.33 -5.62
C MET A 67 16.17 -2.27 -4.69
N ALA A 68 16.15 -3.03 -3.59
CA ALA A 68 17.25 -3.10 -2.62
C ALA A 68 18.39 -4.06 -3.04
N LYS A 69 18.26 -4.83 -4.13
CA LYS A 69 19.42 -5.50 -4.72
C LYS A 69 20.26 -4.47 -5.48
N PRO A 70 21.52 -4.19 -5.10
CA PRO A 70 22.41 -3.45 -5.99
C PRO A 70 22.56 -4.22 -7.30
N ALA A 71 22.67 -3.49 -8.40
CA ALA A 71 23.09 -4.03 -9.68
C ALA A 71 24.44 -4.74 -9.49
N GLU A 72 24.41 -6.06 -9.40
CA GLU A 72 25.61 -6.89 -9.45
C GLU A 72 26.17 -6.76 -10.86
N THR A 73 27.19 -5.92 -10.97
CA THR A 73 28.03 -5.79 -12.16
C THR A 73 29.00 -6.96 -12.16
N ALA A 74 28.88 -7.84 -13.14
CA ALA A 74 29.95 -8.71 -13.62
C ALA A 74 29.74 -8.96 -15.13
#